data_AF-A0A930AER4-F1
#
_entry.id   AF-A0A930AER4-F1
#
_cell.length_a   1.000
_cell.length_b   1.000
_cell.length_c   1.000
_cell.angle_alpha   90.00
_cell.angle_beta   90.00
_cell.angle_gamma   90.00
#
_symmetry.space_group_name_H-M   'P 1'
#
loop_
_entity.id
_entity.type
_entity.pdbx_description
1 polymer ?
#
loop_
_entity_poly.entity_id
_entity_poly.type
_entity_poly.pdbx_seq_one_letter_code
_entity_poly.pdbx_strand_id
1 'polypeptide(L)'
;YVYVRDFINGEHNKERMMDYLETLNMLATSKLDLSEEIHLEREHQTDDEFCRIFANYWQKQLNSNFQWHIFFAMLFSIQPGSNIDDFTDFCIIIKRLLIEPNWYRNTFKQFDDDKALAIQNELELVLANALVAIDDIEIVHEDKVYLCMQTFRHYVTQLENEYDDYKEFIEYYDKNKLELARLITDHFH
;
A
#
# COMPACT_ATOMS: atom_id res chain seq x y z
N TYR A 1 -11.06 12.60 1.31
CA TYR A 1 -12.09 13.58 0.86
C TYR A 1 -12.52 13.35 -0.61
N VAL A 2 -12.53 12.09 -1.06
CA VAL A 2 -13.10 11.64 -2.35
C VAL A 2 -14.64 11.70 -2.34
N TYR A 3 -15.21 11.63 -1.15
CA TYR A 3 -16.62 11.33 -0.90
C TYR A 3 -17.65 12.41 -1.25
N VAL A 4 -17.25 13.67 -1.47
CA VAL A 4 -18.21 14.74 -1.87
C VAL A 4 -18.39 14.78 -3.39
N ARG A 5 -17.37 14.35 -4.17
CA ARG A 5 -17.45 14.35 -5.64
C ARG A 5 -18.23 13.15 -6.17
N ASP A 6 -18.13 12.00 -5.50
CA ASP A 6 -18.87 10.79 -5.89
C ASP A 6 -20.34 10.79 -5.42
N PHE A 7 -20.68 11.64 -4.44
CA PHE A 7 -22.06 11.84 -3.99
C PHE A 7 -22.96 12.47 -5.08
N ILE A 8 -22.35 13.15 -6.05
CA ILE A 8 -23.05 13.94 -7.08
C ILE A 8 -23.34 13.13 -8.36
N ASN A 9 -22.58 12.06 -8.64
CA ASN A 9 -22.60 11.35 -9.94
C ASN A 9 -23.09 9.90 -9.82
N GLY A 10 -24.30 9.73 -9.29
CA GLY A 10 -24.80 8.44 -8.82
C GLY A 10 -24.88 7.30 -9.84
N GLU A 11 -24.61 6.10 -9.33
CA GLU A 11 -25.37 4.85 -9.46
C GLU A 11 -24.91 3.96 -8.28
N HIS A 12 -25.84 3.33 -7.53
CA HIS A 12 -25.61 2.55 -6.28
C HIS A 12 -25.47 3.29 -4.92
N ASN A 13 -25.96 4.53 -4.79
CA ASN A 13 -25.91 5.26 -3.49
C ASN A 13 -26.67 4.59 -2.33
N LYS A 14 -27.75 3.86 -2.59
CA LYS A 14 -28.56 3.22 -1.53
C LYS A 14 -27.98 1.91 -1.02
N GLU A 15 -27.41 1.10 -1.91
CA GLU A 15 -26.77 -0.18 -1.56
C GLU A 15 -25.50 0.08 -0.76
N ARG A 16 -24.63 1.00 -1.22
CA ARG A 16 -23.43 1.40 -0.47
C ARG A 16 -23.76 2.04 0.89
N MET A 17 -24.82 2.85 0.98
CA MET A 17 -25.28 3.41 2.25
C MET A 17 -25.82 2.33 3.20
N MET A 18 -26.48 1.29 2.69
CA MET A 18 -26.86 0.11 3.48
C MET A 18 -25.62 -0.65 3.94
N ASP A 19 -24.63 -0.87 3.09
CA ASP A 19 -23.37 -1.53 3.47
C ASP A 19 -22.62 -0.74 4.55
N TYR A 20 -22.60 0.60 4.45
CA TYR A 20 -22.04 1.47 5.49
C TYR A 20 -22.82 1.41 6.79
N LEU A 21 -24.16 1.44 6.72
CA LEU A 21 -25.00 1.33 7.90
C LEU A 21 -24.92 -0.06 8.52
N GLU A 22 -24.81 -1.13 7.73
CA GLU A 22 -24.58 -2.49 8.19
C GLU A 22 -23.19 -2.65 8.80
N THR A 23 -22.15 -2.05 8.21
CA THR A 23 -20.80 -2.05 8.79
C THR A 23 -20.77 -1.26 10.10
N LEU A 24 -21.38 -0.07 10.16
CA LEU A 24 -21.50 0.71 11.38
C LEU A 24 -22.37 0.01 12.44
N ASN A 25 -23.44 -0.67 12.04
CA ASN A 25 -24.30 -1.42 12.94
C ASN A 25 -23.60 -2.71 13.40
N MET A 26 -22.81 -3.37 12.56
CA MET A 26 -21.91 -4.46 12.94
C MET A 26 -20.85 -3.97 13.93
N LEU A 27 -20.23 -2.80 13.71
CA LEU A 27 -19.27 -2.21 14.65
C LEU A 27 -19.93 -1.77 15.97
N ALA A 28 -21.20 -1.35 15.94
CA ALA A 28 -21.96 -0.97 17.12
C ALA A 28 -22.52 -2.17 17.89
N THR A 29 -22.70 -3.31 17.22
CA THR A 29 -23.19 -4.57 17.82
C THR A 29 -22.09 -5.57 18.11
N SER A 30 -20.93 -5.45 17.47
CA SER A 30 -19.72 -6.15 17.84
C SER A 30 -19.26 -5.63 19.19
N LYS A 31 -18.78 -6.52 20.06
CA LYS A 31 -18.08 -6.14 21.28
C LYS A 31 -16.68 -5.64 20.93
N LEU A 32 -16.57 -4.66 20.03
CA LEU A 32 -15.30 -4.05 19.69
C LEU A 32 -14.85 -3.22 20.90
N ASP A 33 -13.98 -3.81 21.72
CA ASP A 33 -13.36 -3.07 22.80
C ASP A 33 -12.18 -2.27 22.25
N LEU A 34 -12.43 -1.03 21.84
CA LEU A 34 -11.41 -0.07 21.39
C LEU A 34 -10.48 0.41 22.52
N SER A 35 -10.66 -0.09 23.75
CA SER A 35 -9.78 0.21 24.87
C SER A 35 -8.69 -0.84 25.09
N GLU A 36 -8.80 -2.03 24.48
CA GLU A 36 -7.79 -3.08 24.57
C GLU A 36 -6.68 -2.86 23.52
N GLU A 37 -5.41 -3.06 23.92
CA GLU A 37 -4.30 -3.04 22.97
C GLU A 37 -4.38 -4.20 21.98
N ILE A 38 -4.08 -3.92 20.72
CA ILE A 38 -4.00 -4.93 19.67
C ILE A 38 -2.66 -5.66 19.80
N HIS A 39 -2.70 -6.98 19.98
CA HIS A 39 -1.54 -7.86 19.94
C HIS A 39 -1.69 -8.89 18.84
N LEU A 40 -0.72 -8.96 17.92
CA LEU A 40 -0.68 -10.03 16.94
C LEU A 40 -0.41 -11.36 17.65
N GLU A 41 -1.08 -12.42 17.21
CA GLU A 41 -0.95 -13.77 17.79
C GLU A 41 0.49 -14.32 17.71
N ARG A 42 1.27 -13.86 16.72
CA ARG A 42 2.66 -14.23 16.48
C ARG A 42 3.38 -13.16 15.65
N GLU A 43 4.70 -13.28 15.53
CA GLU A 43 5.48 -12.44 14.61
C GLU A 43 5.10 -12.72 13.15
N HIS A 44 4.97 -11.65 12.36
CA HIS A 44 4.75 -11.75 10.92
C HIS A 44 5.98 -12.29 10.20
N GLN A 45 5.76 -13.24 9.29
CA GLN A 45 6.82 -13.85 8.49
C GLN A 45 6.45 -13.77 7.01
N THR A 46 7.34 -13.21 6.19
CA THR A 46 7.21 -13.16 4.74
C THR A 46 8.58 -13.15 4.07
N ASP A 47 8.67 -13.79 2.91
CA ASP A 47 9.85 -13.74 2.04
C ASP A 47 9.84 -12.51 1.12
N ASP A 48 8.71 -11.80 1.03
CA ASP A 48 8.55 -10.60 0.21
C ASP A 48 9.02 -9.35 0.98
N GLU A 49 10.11 -8.74 0.53
CA GLU A 49 10.73 -7.62 1.25
C GLU A 49 9.85 -6.36 1.29
N PHE A 50 9.06 -6.11 0.24
CA PHE A 50 8.08 -5.02 0.24
C PHE A 50 7.07 -5.22 1.37
N CYS A 51 6.48 -6.41 1.45
CA CYS A 51 5.52 -6.75 2.50
C CYS A 51 6.16 -6.73 3.88
N ARG A 52 7.43 -7.14 4.01
CA ARG A 52 8.17 -7.11 5.28
C ARG A 52 8.36 -5.69 5.81
N ILE A 53 8.68 -4.73 4.93
CA ILE A 53 8.80 -3.31 5.30
C ILE A 53 7.48 -2.79 5.88
N PHE A 54 6.36 -3.01 5.18
CA PHE A 54 5.04 -2.59 5.63
C PHE A 54 4.62 -3.28 6.93
N ALA A 55 4.81 -4.60 7.02
CA ALA A 55 4.49 -5.36 8.21
C ALA A 55 5.25 -4.85 9.45
N ASN A 56 6.55 -4.57 9.30
CA ASN A 56 7.37 -4.05 10.39
C ASN A 56 6.97 -2.63 10.80
N TYR A 57 6.58 -1.78 9.85
CA TYR A 57 6.07 -0.45 10.12
C TYR A 57 4.72 -0.54 10.86
N TRP A 58 3.72 -1.20 10.28
CA TRP A 58 2.38 -1.24 10.85
C TRP A 58 2.28 -1.97 12.17
N GLN A 59 3.10 -2.99 12.42
CA GLN A 59 3.19 -3.61 13.75
C GLN A 59 3.51 -2.59 14.85
N LYS A 60 4.38 -1.61 14.56
CA LYS A 60 4.70 -0.51 15.49
C LYS A 60 3.56 0.50 15.57
N GLN A 61 2.78 0.63 14.50
CA GLN A 61 1.66 1.57 14.42
C GLN A 61 0.38 1.07 15.11
N LEU A 62 0.18 -0.25 15.28
CA LEU A 62 -1.06 -0.87 15.80
C LEU A 62 -1.66 -0.13 17.00
N ASN A 63 -0.84 0.30 17.96
CA ASN A 63 -1.28 1.00 19.16
C ASN A 63 -0.57 2.36 19.34
N SER A 64 0.04 2.89 18.27
CA SER A 64 0.83 4.14 18.33
C SER A 64 -0.03 5.38 18.55
N ASN A 65 -1.20 5.42 17.93
CA ASN A 65 -2.16 6.50 17.99
C ASN A 65 -3.57 5.97 17.70
N PHE A 66 -4.57 6.80 18.00
CA PHE A 66 -5.97 6.44 17.91
C PHE A 66 -6.43 6.08 16.48
N GLN A 67 -5.90 6.76 15.46
CA GLN A 67 -6.29 6.53 14.06
C GLN A 67 -5.84 5.14 13.59
N TRP A 68 -4.56 4.81 13.79
CA TRP A 68 -4.03 3.50 13.45
C TRP A 68 -4.69 2.38 14.26
N HIS A 69 -4.91 2.62 15.56
CA HIS A 69 -5.58 1.66 16.42
C HIS A 69 -6.99 1.31 15.93
N ILE A 70 -7.82 2.31 15.63
CA ILE A 70 -9.16 2.07 15.09
C ILE A 70 -9.09 1.36 13.74
N PHE A 71 -8.17 1.76 12.86
CA PHE A 71 -8.03 1.14 11.55
C PHE A 71 -7.80 -0.37 11.67
N PHE A 72 -6.84 -0.80 12.49
CA PHE A 72 -6.55 -2.22 12.67
C PHE A 72 -7.61 -2.96 13.49
N ALA A 73 -8.22 -2.33 14.49
CA ALA A 73 -9.34 -2.92 15.24
C ALA A 73 -10.52 -3.22 14.31
N MET A 74 -10.85 -2.29 13.40
CA MET A 74 -11.89 -2.51 12.38
C MET A 74 -11.47 -3.58 11.39
N LEU A 75 -10.23 -3.56 10.89
CA LEU A 75 -9.71 -4.56 9.97
C LEU A 75 -9.91 -5.98 10.52
N PHE A 76 -9.45 -6.23 11.75
CA PHE A 76 -9.53 -7.56 12.38
C PHE A 76 -10.93 -7.97 12.82
N SER A 77 -11.86 -7.02 12.96
CA SER A 77 -13.24 -7.32 13.35
C SER A 77 -14.14 -7.67 12.18
N ILE A 78 -13.79 -7.18 10.99
CA ILE A 78 -14.55 -7.42 9.76
C ILE A 78 -14.06 -8.72 9.09
N GLN A 79 -12.77 -9.06 9.25
CA GLN A 79 -12.21 -10.26 8.64
C GLN A 79 -12.50 -11.51 9.49
N PRO A 80 -12.73 -12.66 8.85
CA PRO A 80 -13.03 -13.92 9.55
C PRO A 80 -11.78 -14.68 10.00
N GLY A 81 -10.58 -14.19 9.66
CA GLY A 81 -9.30 -14.85 9.90
C GLY A 81 -8.77 -14.67 11.32
N SER A 82 -7.53 -15.16 11.53
CA SER A 82 -6.74 -14.75 12.68
C SER A 82 -6.16 -13.36 12.43
N ASN A 83 -5.91 -12.58 13.48
CA ASN A 83 -5.41 -11.22 13.29
C ASN A 83 -4.06 -11.17 12.54
N ILE A 84 -3.26 -12.22 12.60
CA ILE A 84 -1.99 -12.32 11.90
C ILE A 84 -2.19 -12.65 10.41
N ASP A 85 -3.13 -13.52 10.09
CA ASP A 85 -3.44 -13.85 8.70
C ASP A 85 -4.07 -12.64 8.01
N ASP A 86 -4.99 -11.95 8.67
CA ASP A 86 -5.62 -10.73 8.18
C ASP A 86 -4.59 -9.59 7.97
N PHE A 87 -3.64 -9.46 8.89
CA PHE A 87 -2.55 -8.49 8.77
C PHE A 87 -1.62 -8.81 7.59
N THR A 88 -1.33 -10.10 7.39
CA THR A 88 -0.51 -10.58 6.26
C THR A 88 -1.21 -10.31 4.93
N ASP A 89 -2.50 -10.66 4.84
CA ASP A 89 -3.33 -10.42 3.66
C ASP A 89 -3.44 -8.93 3.36
N PHE A 90 -3.57 -8.08 4.37
CA PHE A 90 -3.58 -6.64 4.19
C PHE A 90 -2.28 -6.11 3.56
N CYS A 91 -1.11 -6.57 4.00
CA CYS A 91 0.17 -6.22 3.38
C CYS A 91 0.23 -6.61 1.90
N ILE A 92 -0.25 -7.82 1.56
CA ILE A 92 -0.30 -8.32 0.18
C ILE A 92 -1.27 -7.51 -0.67
N ILE A 93 -2.45 -7.17 -0.12
CA ILE A 93 -3.46 -6.36 -0.81
C ILE A 93 -2.91 -4.98 -1.12
N ILE A 94 -2.29 -4.30 -0.15
CA ILE A 94 -1.69 -2.98 -0.37
C ILE A 94 -0.62 -3.02 -1.46
N LYS A 95 0.26 -4.04 -1.45
CA LYS A 95 1.22 -4.23 -2.55
C LYS A 95 0.53 -4.34 -3.91
N ARG A 96 -0.54 -5.14 -4.02
CA ARG A 96 -1.28 -5.35 -5.27
C ARG A 96 -2.06 -4.13 -5.73
N LEU A 97 -2.50 -3.27 -4.81
CA LEU A 97 -3.14 -2.00 -5.13
C LEU A 97 -2.13 -0.98 -5.67
N LEU A 98 -0.92 -0.97 -5.12
CA LEU A 98 0.16 -0.07 -5.53
C LEU A 98 0.85 -0.54 -6.83
N ILE A 99 1.00 -1.85 -7.00
CA ILE A 99 1.77 -2.47 -8.08
C ILE A 99 0.92 -3.55 -8.75
N GLU A 100 0.50 -3.30 -9.99
CA GLU A 100 -0.25 -4.29 -10.77
C GLU A 100 0.68 -5.43 -11.22
N PRO A 101 0.48 -6.68 -10.74
CA PRO A 101 1.48 -7.74 -10.88
C PRO A 101 1.78 -8.16 -12.33
N ASN A 102 0.77 -8.17 -13.21
CA ASN A 102 0.96 -8.65 -14.58
C ASN A 102 1.72 -7.63 -15.42
N TRP A 103 1.36 -6.36 -15.33
CA TRP A 103 2.11 -5.28 -15.97
C TRP A 103 3.54 -5.23 -15.43
N TYR A 104 3.72 -5.23 -14.10
CA TYR A 104 5.03 -5.03 -13.51
C TYR A 104 6.03 -6.12 -13.87
N ARG A 105 5.60 -7.40 -13.88
CA ARG A 105 6.43 -8.54 -14.33
C ARG A 105 6.93 -8.43 -15.77
N ASN A 106 6.26 -7.64 -16.60
CA ASN A 106 6.59 -7.43 -18.01
C ASN A 106 7.42 -6.16 -18.25
N THR A 107 7.77 -5.41 -17.20
CA THR A 107 8.64 -4.22 -17.32
C THR A 107 10.11 -4.60 -17.44
N PHE A 108 10.90 -3.74 -18.09
CA PHE A 108 12.35 -3.84 -18.27
C PHE A 108 12.79 -5.10 -19.02
N LYS A 109 11.90 -5.70 -19.82
CA LYS A 109 12.17 -6.94 -20.59
C LYS A 109 13.15 -6.75 -21.73
N GLN A 110 13.51 -5.51 -22.07
CA GLN A 110 14.63 -5.22 -22.96
C GLN A 110 15.98 -5.60 -22.33
N PHE A 111 16.04 -5.73 -20.99
CA PHE A 111 17.18 -6.27 -20.28
C PHE A 111 17.00 -7.77 -20.02
N ASP A 112 18.11 -8.46 -19.74
CA ASP A 112 18.08 -9.87 -19.33
C ASP A 112 17.22 -10.06 -18.06
N ASP A 113 16.54 -11.20 -17.92
CA ASP A 113 15.56 -11.44 -16.85
C ASP A 113 16.11 -11.18 -15.43
N ASP A 114 17.36 -11.56 -15.16
CA ASP A 114 18.00 -11.33 -13.86
C ASP A 114 18.16 -9.83 -13.55
N LYS A 115 18.48 -9.03 -14.57
CA LYS A 115 18.64 -7.57 -14.44
C LYS A 115 17.29 -6.89 -14.28
N ALA A 116 16.30 -7.30 -15.07
CA ALA A 116 14.94 -6.81 -14.95
C ALA A 116 14.39 -7.07 -13.55
N LEU A 117 14.57 -8.29 -13.03
CA LEU A 117 14.16 -8.65 -11.67
C LEU A 117 14.88 -7.83 -10.60
N ALA A 118 16.19 -7.60 -10.75
CA ALA A 118 16.95 -6.77 -9.82
C ALA A 118 16.41 -5.32 -9.77
N ILE A 119 16.15 -4.71 -10.93
CA ILE A 119 15.57 -3.36 -11.03
C ILE A 119 14.18 -3.34 -10.39
N GLN A 120 13.34 -4.31 -10.72
CA GLN A 120 11.97 -4.41 -10.22
C GLN A 120 11.96 -4.49 -8.69
N ASN A 121 12.74 -5.39 -8.10
CA ASN A 121 12.81 -5.55 -6.66
C ASN A 121 13.23 -4.25 -5.97
N GLU A 122 14.30 -3.62 -6.45
CA GLU A 122 14.79 -2.37 -5.86
C GLU A 122 13.79 -1.21 -5.97
N LEU A 123 13.07 -1.07 -7.09
CA LEU A 123 12.02 -0.05 -7.24
C LEU A 123 10.82 -0.32 -6.33
N GLU A 124 10.46 -1.59 -6.09
CA GLU A 124 9.47 -1.94 -5.06
C GLU A 124 9.94 -1.48 -3.67
N LEU A 125 11.21 -1.68 -3.34
CA LEU A 125 11.77 -1.23 -2.06
C LEU A 125 11.77 0.29 -1.92
N VAL A 126 12.07 1.02 -2.98
CA VAL A 126 11.98 2.49 -2.97
C VAL A 126 10.55 2.93 -2.66
N LEU A 127 9.56 2.33 -3.33
CA LEU A 127 8.15 2.65 -3.08
C LEU A 127 7.74 2.34 -1.64
N ALA A 128 8.07 1.16 -1.12
CA ALA A 128 7.76 0.78 0.25
C ALA A 128 8.40 1.73 1.27
N ASN A 129 9.70 2.00 1.12
CA ASN A 129 10.43 2.87 2.03
C ASN A 129 9.93 4.32 1.98
N ALA A 130 9.61 4.84 0.79
CA ALA A 130 9.04 6.17 0.65
C ALA A 130 7.68 6.27 1.36
N LEU A 131 6.82 5.25 1.23
CA LEU A 131 5.51 5.24 1.86
C LEU A 131 5.59 5.16 3.38
N VAL A 132 6.39 4.25 3.94
CA VAL A 132 6.50 4.15 5.41
C VAL A 132 7.21 5.35 6.04
N ALA A 133 8.05 6.07 5.28
CA ALA A 133 8.73 7.28 5.75
C ALA A 133 7.78 8.49 5.93
N ILE A 134 6.59 8.46 5.32
CA ILE A 134 5.57 9.50 5.50
C ILE A 134 5.02 9.49 6.94
N ASP A 135 5.00 8.32 7.60
CA ASP A 135 4.55 8.13 8.97
C ASP A 135 3.12 8.66 9.25
N ASP A 136 2.22 8.49 8.28
CA ASP A 136 0.83 8.96 8.37
C ASP A 136 -0.16 7.85 7.94
N ILE A 137 -1.36 7.83 8.53
CA ILE A 137 -2.45 6.93 8.14
C ILE A 137 -2.94 7.20 6.71
N GLU A 138 -2.71 8.39 6.17
CA GLU A 138 -3.06 8.72 4.78
C GLU A 138 -2.47 7.72 3.76
N ILE A 139 -1.38 7.01 4.08
CA ILE A 139 -0.75 6.03 3.17
C ILE A 139 -1.66 4.84 2.84
N VAL A 140 -2.74 4.61 3.60
CA VAL A 140 -3.76 3.58 3.33
C VAL A 140 -5.07 4.15 2.80
N HIS A 141 -5.17 5.48 2.61
CA HIS A 141 -6.36 6.09 2.02
C HIS A 141 -6.45 5.81 0.52
N GLU A 142 -7.65 5.49 0.04
CA GLU A 142 -7.90 5.06 -1.34
C GLU A 142 -7.37 6.05 -2.40
N ASP A 143 -7.61 7.35 -2.21
CA ASP A 143 -7.09 8.40 -3.11
C ASP A 143 -5.57 8.44 -3.15
N LYS A 144 -4.93 8.36 -1.98
CA LYS A 144 -3.47 8.40 -1.88
C LYS A 144 -2.83 7.16 -2.48
N VAL A 145 -3.37 5.98 -2.17
CA VAL A 145 -2.93 4.70 -2.77
C VAL A 145 -3.07 4.75 -4.28
N TYR A 146 -4.20 5.27 -4.79
CA TYR A 146 -4.43 5.43 -6.22
C TYR A 146 -3.42 6.37 -6.88
N LEU A 147 -3.16 7.55 -6.28
CA LEU A 147 -2.16 8.49 -6.78
C LEU A 147 -0.76 7.88 -6.80
N CYS A 148 -0.37 7.18 -5.73
CA CYS A 148 0.92 6.50 -5.65
C CYS A 148 1.06 5.41 -6.72
N MET A 149 0.02 4.61 -6.93
CA MET A 149 -0.02 3.60 -7.99
C MET A 149 0.17 4.23 -9.38
N GLN A 150 -0.55 5.31 -9.67
CA GLN A 150 -0.43 6.01 -10.95
C GLN A 150 0.96 6.59 -11.17
N THR A 151 1.51 7.24 -10.15
CA THR A 151 2.85 7.84 -10.20
C THR A 151 3.92 6.77 -10.35
N PHE A 152 3.86 5.69 -9.56
CA PHE A 152 4.79 4.57 -9.67
C PHE A 152 4.75 3.96 -11.07
N ARG A 153 3.54 3.65 -11.57
CA ARG A 153 3.36 3.08 -12.90
C ARG A 153 3.89 3.99 -14.00
N HIS A 154 3.59 5.29 -13.91
CA HIS A 154 4.03 6.28 -14.90
C HIS A 154 5.55 6.38 -14.91
N TYR A 155 6.16 6.50 -13.73
CA TYR A 155 7.60 6.69 -13.61
C TYR A 155 8.38 5.44 -14.03
N VAL A 156 7.96 4.24 -13.61
CA VAL A 156 8.55 2.98 -14.08
C VAL A 156 8.47 2.86 -15.60
N THR A 157 7.31 3.17 -16.19
CA THR A 157 7.15 3.17 -17.66
C THR A 157 8.06 4.20 -18.33
N GLN A 158 8.27 5.38 -17.72
CA GLN A 158 9.23 6.36 -18.24
C GLN A 158 10.65 5.83 -18.22
N LEU A 159 11.10 5.27 -17.09
CA LEU A 159 12.42 4.66 -16.96
C LEU A 159 12.63 3.54 -17.99
N GLU A 160 11.64 2.69 -18.19
CA GLU A 160 11.72 1.61 -19.19
C GLU A 160 11.90 2.15 -20.62
N ASN A 161 11.32 3.30 -20.95
CA ASN A 161 11.45 3.91 -22.28
C ASN A 161 12.65 4.83 -22.45
N GLU A 162 13.26 5.29 -21.34
CA GLU A 162 14.40 6.23 -21.36
C GLU A 162 15.74 5.50 -21.54
N TYR A 163 15.86 4.28 -21.02
CA TYR A 163 17.12 3.53 -21.01
C TYR A 163 17.04 2.25 -21.85
N ASP A 164 17.75 2.26 -22.98
CA ASP A 164 17.96 1.08 -23.83
C ASP A 164 19.17 0.24 -23.40
N ASP A 165 20.14 0.84 -22.69
CA ASP A 165 21.34 0.17 -22.18
C ASP A 165 21.34 0.08 -20.64
N TYR A 166 21.61 -1.12 -20.13
CA TYR A 166 21.61 -1.37 -18.69
C TYR A 166 22.74 -0.63 -17.95
N LYS A 167 23.89 -0.39 -18.58
CA LYS A 167 24.98 0.33 -17.90
C LYS A 167 24.59 1.78 -17.68
N GLU A 168 24.01 2.41 -18.70
CA GLU A 168 23.46 3.76 -18.58
C GLU A 168 22.39 3.83 -17.49
N PHE A 169 21.46 2.87 -17.44
CA PHE A 169 20.46 2.80 -16.38
C PHE A 169 21.09 2.78 -14.99
N ILE A 170 22.14 1.96 -14.78
CA ILE A 170 22.84 1.86 -13.50
C ILE A 170 23.58 3.15 -13.13
N GLU A 171 24.15 3.86 -14.10
CA GLU A 171 24.82 5.14 -13.86
C GLU A 171 23.87 6.21 -13.27
N TYR A 172 22.60 6.22 -13.71
CA TYR A 172 21.60 7.16 -13.20
C TYR A 172 20.71 6.57 -12.10
N TYR A 173 20.97 5.35 -11.66
CA TYR A 173 20.02 4.60 -10.85
C TYR A 173 19.73 5.24 -9.50
N ASP A 174 20.76 5.67 -8.77
CA ASP A 174 20.57 6.33 -7.46
C ASP A 174 19.78 7.64 -7.58
N LYS A 175 19.99 8.40 -8.66
CA LYS A 175 19.22 9.60 -8.95
C LYS A 175 17.74 9.25 -9.20
N ASN A 176 17.47 8.21 -9.98
CA ASN A 176 16.12 7.78 -10.32
C ASN A 176 15.36 7.26 -9.09
N LYS A 177 16.04 6.56 -8.18
CA LYS A 177 15.45 6.13 -6.90
C LYS A 177 15.04 7.32 -6.02
N LEU A 178 15.91 8.34 -5.91
CA LEU A 178 15.61 9.55 -5.14
C LEU A 178 14.43 10.31 -5.74
N GLU A 179 14.37 10.41 -7.06
CA GLU A 179 13.26 11.08 -7.74
C GLU A 179 11.95 10.32 -7.57
N LEU A 180 11.93 8.98 -7.69
CA LEU A 180 10.74 8.19 -7.39
C LEU A 180 10.26 8.40 -5.95
N ALA A 181 11.17 8.32 -4.97
CA ALA A 181 10.81 8.55 -3.57
C ALA A 181 10.17 9.94 -3.38
N ARG A 182 10.78 10.98 -3.97
CA ARG A 182 10.27 12.35 -3.94
C ARG A 182 8.86 12.47 -4.55
N LEU A 183 8.66 11.89 -5.73
CA LEU A 183 7.36 11.91 -6.43
C LEU A 183 6.25 11.21 -5.62
N ILE A 184 6.59 10.16 -4.87
CA ILE A 184 5.63 9.48 -3.99
C ILE A 184 5.31 10.34 -2.77
N THR A 185 6.31 10.91 -2.11
CA THR A 185 6.11 11.74 -0.91
C THR A 185 5.37 13.03 -1.19
N ASP A 186 5.52 13.62 -2.40
CA ASP A 186 4.82 14.84 -2.80
C ASP A 186 3.28 14.73 -2.76
N HIS A 187 2.73 13.51 -2.81
CA HIS A 187 1.28 13.29 -2.68
C HIS A 187 0.75 13.53 -1.26
N PHE A 188 1.61 13.66 -0.26
CA PHE A 188 1.27 13.75 1.17
C PHE A 188 1.65 15.09 1.80
N HIS A 189 1.93 16.09 0.96
CA HIS A 189 2.24 17.47 1.34
C HIS A 189 1.13 18.44 0.95
#